data_AF-A0A1E1XJB4-F1
#
_entry.id   AF-A0A1E1XJB4-F1
#
_cell.length_a   1.000
_cell.length_b   1.000
_cell.length_c   1.000
_cell.angle_alpha   90.00
_cell.angle_beta   90.00
_cell.angle_gamma   90.00
#
_symmetry.space_group_name_H-M   'P 1'
#
loop_
_entity.id
_entity.type
_entity.pdbx_description
1 polymer ?
#
loop_
_entity_poly.entity_id
_entity_poly.type
_entity_poly.pdbx_seq_one_letter_code
_entity_poly.pdbx_strand_id
1 'polypeptide(L)'
;SCDIELLSLTYDLHVSLDSAFSSDCTFLDFAEAFDKINNSLLLHKLSVLNIDPEVLNWIRGFPSSRVEFFCINDGDSCTVPLFSMVPQGSLLGPLAFFLSSILL
;
A
#
# COMPACT_ATOMS: atom_id res chain seq x y z
N SER A 1 4.19 17.02 -0.63
CA SER A 1 4.61 16.41 -1.91
C SER A 1 5.92 15.72 -1.64
N CYS A 2 6.15 14.53 -2.19
CA CYS A 2 7.41 13.79 -1.95
C CYS A 2 8.65 14.65 -2.24
N ASP A 3 8.57 15.59 -3.18
CA ASP A 3 9.66 16.52 -3.52
C ASP A 3 10.03 17.44 -2.35
N ILE A 4 9.05 17.91 -1.58
CA ILE A 4 9.27 18.77 -0.42
C ILE A 4 9.83 17.95 0.75
N GLU A 5 9.32 16.73 0.95
CA GLU A 5 9.86 15.80 1.95
C GLU A 5 11.34 15.48 1.66
N LEU A 6 11.66 15.17 0.41
CA LEU A 6 13.03 14.84 -0.02
C LEU A 6 13.95 16.06 0.12
N LEU A 7 13.47 17.24 -0.28
CA LEU A 7 14.19 18.49 -0.10
C LEU A 7 14.48 18.76 1.39
N SER A 8 13.49 18.59 2.26
CA SER A 8 13.66 18.75 3.72
C SER A 8 14.70 17.79 4.27
N LEU A 9 14.62 16.50 3.92
CA LEU A 9 15.59 15.50 4.35
C LEU A 9 17.01 15.85 3.88
N THR A 10 17.17 16.28 2.62
CA THR A 10 18.50 16.68 2.11
C THR A 10 19.04 17.90 2.83
N TYR A 11 18.17 18.86 3.18
CA TYR A 11 18.55 20.03 3.95
C TYR A 11 19.00 19.65 5.37
N ASP A 12 18.23 18.82 6.07
CA ASP A 12 18.55 18.37 7.43
C ASP A 12 19.86 17.58 7.48
N LEU A 13 20.09 16.71 6.50
CA LEU A 13 21.36 16.00 6.35
C LEU A 13 22.52 16.96 6.14
N HIS A 14 22.35 17.97 5.28
CA HIS A 14 23.39 18.96 5.02
C HIS A 14 23.73 19.79 6.27
N VAL A 15 22.73 20.22 7.03
CA VAL A 15 22.93 20.95 8.29
C VAL A 15 23.64 20.07 9.33
N SER A 16 23.30 18.79 9.40
CA SER A 16 23.96 17.87 10.33
C SER A 16 25.43 17.61 9.97
N LEU A 17 25.75 17.55 8.66
CA LEU A 17 27.13 17.47 8.17
C LEU A 17 27.93 18.74 8.50
N ASP A 18 27.34 19.92 8.27
CA ASP A 18 27.99 21.21 8.54
C ASP A 18 28.24 21.44 10.04
N SER A 19 27.38 20.88 10.90
CA SER A 19 27.53 20.93 12.36
C SER A 19 28.42 19.83 12.95
N ALA A 20 29.05 19.00 12.10
CA ALA A 20 29.84 17.83 12.47
C ALA A 20 29.09 16.83 13.36
N PHE A 21 27.75 16.82 13.26
CA PHE A 21 26.89 15.88 13.98
C PHE A 21 26.81 14.57 13.19
N SER A 22 27.02 13.44 13.85
CA SER A 22 26.86 12.12 13.21
C SER A 22 25.38 11.80 13.06
N SER A 23 24.92 11.71 11.82
CA SER A 23 23.54 11.35 11.47
C SER A 23 23.52 10.03 10.72
N ASP A 24 22.72 9.07 11.19
CA ASP A 24 22.46 7.82 10.49
C ASP A 24 21.06 7.85 9.87
N CYS A 25 20.94 7.41 8.62
CA CYS A 25 19.67 7.30 7.91
C CYS A 25 19.43 5.86 7.45
N THR A 26 18.24 5.34 7.71
CA THR A 26 17.81 4.01 7.24
C THR A 26 16.59 4.18 6.35
N PHE A 27 16.71 3.71 5.11
CA PHE A 27 15.62 3.71 4.14
C PHE A 27 14.96 2.34 4.11
N LEU A 28 13.62 2.33 4.22
CA LEU A 28 12.81 1.12 4.12
C LEU A 28 12.01 1.18 2.82
N ASP A 29 12.14 0.14 2.00
CA ASP A 29 11.37 -0.02 0.78
C ASP A 29 10.43 -1.23 0.91
N PHE A 30 9.13 -1.00 0.74
CA PHE A 30 8.11 -2.03 0.87
C PHE A 30 7.77 -2.59 -0.52
N ALA A 31 8.39 -3.72 -0.88
CA ALA A 31 8.07 -4.41 -2.12
C ALA A 31 6.63 -4.94 -2.10
N GLU A 32 5.83 -4.62 -3.12
CA GLU A 32 4.44 -5.08 -3.27
C GLU A 32 3.56 -4.77 -2.04
N ALA A 33 3.77 -3.59 -1.45
CA ALA A 33 3.13 -3.18 -0.21
C ALA A 33 1.60 -3.34 -0.20
N PHE A 34 0.97 -3.13 -1.36
CA PHE A 34 -0.48 -3.22 -1.52
C PHE A 34 -0.98 -4.66 -1.73
N ASP A 35 -0.14 -5.54 -2.29
CA ASP A 35 -0.48 -6.95 -2.52
C ASP A 35 -0.35 -7.77 -1.24
N LYS A 36 0.51 -7.34 -0.31
CA LYS A 36 0.82 -8.04 0.94
C LYS A 36 -0.12 -7.70 2.11
N ILE A 37 -1.12 -6.86 1.90
CA ILE A 37 -2.06 -6.48 2.97
C ILE A 37 -2.98 -7.67 3.30
N ASN A 38 -2.96 -8.12 4.55
CA ASN A 38 -3.85 -9.19 5.00
C ASN A 38 -5.30 -8.69 5.15
N ASN A 39 -6.19 -9.20 4.30
CA ASN A 39 -7.63 -8.88 4.27
C ASN A 39 -8.33 -9.05 5.62
N SER A 40 -8.10 -10.17 6.29
CA SER A 40 -8.73 -10.48 7.57
C SER A 40 -8.26 -9.50 8.66
N LEU A 41 -6.97 -9.17 8.67
CA LEU A 41 -6.41 -8.21 9.62
C LEU A 41 -6.93 -6.80 9.38
N LEU A 42 -7.02 -6.36 8.12
CA LEU A 42 -7.55 -5.04 7.78
C LEU A 42 -9.03 -4.93 8.21
N LEU A 43 -9.86 -5.89 7.83
CA LEU A 43 -11.28 -5.89 8.20
C LEU A 43 -11.48 -5.94 9.73
N HIS A 44 -10.65 -6.71 10.44
CA HIS A 44 -10.66 -6.72 11.90
C HIS A 44 -10.32 -5.33 12.47
N LYS A 45 -9.23 -4.70 12.01
CA LYS A 45 -8.84 -3.36 12.44
C LYS A 45 -9.95 -2.33 12.19
N LEU A 46 -10.57 -2.37 11.01
CA LEU A 46 -11.68 -1.47 10.68
C LEU A 46 -12.93 -1.71 11.54
N SER A 47 -13.19 -2.96 11.92
CA SER A 47 -14.27 -3.28 12.85
C SER A 47 -14.01 -2.73 14.26
N VAL A 48 -12.74 -2.75 14.73
CA VAL A 48 -12.33 -2.15 16.00
C VAL A 48 -12.47 -0.62 15.99
N LEU A 49 -12.27 0.00 14.82
CA LEU A 49 -12.47 1.44 14.63
C LEU A 49 -13.96 1.85 14.53
N ASN A 50 -14.91 0.93 14.72
CA ASN A 50 -16.36 1.16 14.60
C ASN A 50 -16.78 1.77 13.25
N ILE A 51 -16.13 1.37 12.15
CA ILE A 51 -16.59 1.73 10.81
C ILE A 51 -17.93 1.04 10.51
N ASP A 52 -18.76 1.71 9.73
CA ASP A 52 -20.07 1.22 9.30
C ASP A 52 -19.97 -0.21 8.69
N PRO A 53 -20.80 -1.17 9.16
CA PRO A 53 -20.85 -2.52 8.62
C PRO A 53 -21.08 -2.62 7.11
N GLU A 54 -21.81 -1.69 6.50
CA GLU A 54 -22.00 -1.67 5.05
C GLU A 54 -20.70 -1.34 4.31
N VAL A 55 -19.91 -0.40 4.84
CA VAL A 55 -18.59 -0.06 4.31
C VAL A 55 -17.64 -1.24 4.46
N LEU A 56 -17.68 -1.94 5.60
CA LEU A 56 -16.88 -3.16 5.81
C LEU A 56 -17.24 -4.27 4.82
N ASN A 57 -18.53 -4.48 4.55
CA ASN A 57 -18.99 -5.45 3.56
C ASN A 57 -18.58 -5.07 2.14
N TRP A 58 -18.63 -3.78 1.80
CA TRP A 58 -18.17 -3.29 0.51
C TRP A 58 -16.66 -3.48 0.33
N ILE A 59 -15.84 -3.15 1.35
CA ILE A 59 -14.38 -3.40 1.35
C ILE A 59 -14.09 -4.90 1.24
N ARG A 60 -14.86 -5.75 1.95
CA ARG A 60 -14.72 -7.21 1.88
C ARG A 60 -14.99 -7.74 0.46
N GLY A 61 -15.92 -7.14 -0.28
CA GLY A 61 -16.24 -7.53 -1.66
C GLY A 61 -15.24 -7.01 -2.70
N PHE A 62 -14.48 -5.97 -2.38
CA PHE A 62 -13.60 -5.24 -3.31
C PHE A 62 -12.51 -6.11 -4.00
N PRO A 63 -11.81 -7.04 -3.32
CA PRO A 63 -10.76 -7.87 -3.94
C PRO A 63 -11.29 -8.88 -4.97
N SER A 64 -12.57 -9.24 -4.88
CA SER A 64 -13.13 -10.45 -5.51
C SER A 64 -13.46 -10.32 -7.01
N SER A 65 -13.25 -9.15 -7.60
CA SER A 65 -13.86 -8.79 -8.90
C SER A 65 -12.90 -8.77 -10.09
N ARG A 66 -11.64 -9.20 -9.94
CA ARG A 66 -10.66 -9.11 -11.03
C ARG A 66 -9.99 -10.42 -11.38
N VAL A 67 -10.11 -10.76 -12.66
CA VAL A 67 -9.36 -11.78 -13.37
C VAL A 67 -8.52 -11.03 -14.39
N GLU A 68 -7.20 -11.18 -14.35
CA GLU A 68 -6.36 -10.67 -15.44
C GLU A 68 -6.28 -11.73 -16.54
N PHE A 69 -6.37 -11.24 -17.77
CA PHE A 69 -6.23 -12.02 -18.98
C PHE A 69 -4.85 -11.74 -19.54
N PHE A 70 -4.02 -12.77 -19.66
CA PHE A 70 -2.74 -12.67 -20.35
C PHE A 70 -2.83 -13.50 -21.63
N CYS A 71 -2.51 -12.87 -22.75
CA CYS A 71 -2.37 -13.56 -24.02
C CYS A 71 -0.88 -13.91 -24.17
N ILE A 72 -0.54 -15.18 -24.00
CA ILE A 72 0.80 -15.68 -24.33
C ILE A 72 0.74 -16.09 -25.80
N ASN A 73 1.69 -15.64 -26.61
CA ASN A 73 1.69 -15.68 -28.07
C ASN A 73 0.97 -16.90 -28.70
N ASP A 74 0.16 -16.59 -29.71
CA ASP A 74 -0.53 -17.50 -30.64
C ASP A 74 -1.77 -18.28 -30.14
N GLY A 75 -2.64 -17.60 -29.38
CA GLY A 75 -4.08 -17.90 -29.38
C GLY A 75 -4.69 -18.37 -28.07
N ASP A 76 -3.87 -18.72 -27.07
CA ASP A 76 -4.38 -19.18 -25.78
C ASP A 76 -4.45 -18.03 -24.77
N SER A 77 -5.66 -17.51 -24.54
CA SER A 77 -5.92 -16.60 -23.43
C SER A 77 -5.94 -17.39 -22.13
N CYS A 78 -4.95 -17.20 -21.27
CA CYS A 78 -4.96 -17.77 -19.93
C CYS A 78 -5.53 -16.75 -18.94
N THR A 79 -6.47 -17.18 -18.10
CA THR A 79 -7.05 -16.34 -17.06
C THR A 79 -6.51 -16.79 -15.71
N VAL A 80 -5.77 -15.90 -15.02
CA VAL A 80 -5.32 -16.17 -13.65
C VAL A 80 -6.11 -15.27 -12.70
N PRO A 81 -6.76 -15.84 -11.67
CA PRO A 81 -7.35 -15.04 -10.63
C PRO A 81 -6.25 -14.30 -9.88
N LEU A 82 -6.36 -12.97 -9.80
CA LEU A 82 -5.46 -12.17 -8.98
C LEU A 82 -6.01 -12.04 -7.58
N PHE A 83 -5.15 -12.32 -6.62
CA PHE A 83 -5.45 -12.20 -5.21
C PHE A 83 -4.96 -10.87 -4.61
N SER A 84 -4.64 -9.87 -5.44
CA SER A 84 -4.29 -8.55 -4.94
C SER A 84 -5.54 -7.84 -4.42
N MET A 85 -5.46 -7.38 -3.17
CA MET A 85 -6.53 -6.61 -2.52
C MET A 85 -6.77 -5.28 -3.24
N VAL A 86 -5.76 -4.76 -3.94
CA VAL A 86 -5.72 -3.39 -4.43
C VAL A 86 -5.08 -3.35 -5.82
N PRO A 87 -5.84 -3.02 -6.87
CA PRO A 87 -5.25 -2.76 -8.18
C PRO A 87 -4.29 -1.58 -8.12
N GLN A 88 -3.13 -1.71 -8.79
CA GLN A 88 -2.23 -0.58 -9.01
C GLN A 88 -3.00 0.57 -9.68
N GLY A 89 -2.94 1.76 -9.10
CA GLY A 89 -3.70 2.93 -9.57
C GLY A 89 -5.14 3.04 -9.05
N SER A 90 -5.59 2.15 -8.16
CA SER A 90 -6.87 2.34 -7.47
C SER A 90 -6.77 3.37 -6.35
N LEU A 91 -7.80 4.19 -6.20
CA LEU A 91 -7.94 5.16 -5.09
C LEU A 91 -7.93 4.48 -3.71
N LEU A 92 -8.29 3.21 -3.64
CA LEU A 92 -8.34 2.42 -2.40
C LEU A 92 -6.99 1.90 -1.95
N GLY A 93 -5.98 1.88 -2.81
CA GLY A 93 -4.67 1.38 -2.43
C GLY A 93 -4.00 2.17 -1.33
N PRO A 94 -3.81 3.48 -1.53
CA PRO A 94 -3.29 4.35 -0.49
C PRO A 94 -4.11 4.23 0.80
N LEU A 95 -5.44 4.24 0.70
CA LEU A 95 -6.34 4.15 1.85
C LEU A 95 -6.19 2.82 2.61
N ALA A 96 -6.16 1.69 1.91
CA ALA A 96 -5.98 0.36 2.51
C ALA A 96 -4.60 0.22 3.17
N PHE A 97 -3.55 0.77 2.56
CA PHE A 97 -2.21 0.80 3.14
C PHE A 97 -2.14 1.67 4.41
N PHE A 98 -2.75 2.86 4.39
CA PHE A 98 -2.82 3.71 5.59
C PHE A 98 -3.58 3.01 6.72
N LEU A 99 -4.73 2.42 6.44
CA LEU A 99 -5.57 1.74 7.43
C LEU A 99 -4.91 0.47 7.98
N SER A 100 -4.18 -0.27 7.15
CA SER A 100 -3.42 -1.43 7.62
C SER A 100 -2.26 -1.04 8.55
N SER A 101 -1.66 0.13 8.30
CA SER A 101 -0.50 0.66 9.03
C SER A 101 -0.87 1.40 10.32
N ILE A 102 -2.10 1.88 10.48
CA ILE A 102 -2.57 2.74 11.60
C ILE A 102 -2.57 2.07 12.99
N LEU A 103 -2.24 0.79 13.09
CA LEU A 103 -2.22 0.02 14.34
C LEU A 103 -0.96 -0.84 14.41
N LEU A 104 0.19 -0.19 14.31
CA LEU A 104 1.50 -0.74 14.65
C LEU A 104 2.04 0.03 15.87
#